data_AF-A0A2I1CV16-F1
#
_entry.id   AF-A0A2I1CV16-F1
#
_cell.length_a   1.000
_cell.length_b   1.000
_cell.length_c   1.000
_cell.angle_alpha   90.00
_cell.angle_beta   90.00
_cell.angle_gamma   90.00
#
_symmetry.space_group_name_H-M   'P 1'
#
loop_
_entity.id
_entity.type
_entity.pdbx_description
1 polymer ?
#
loop_
_entity_poly.entity_id
_entity_poly.type
_entity_poly.pdbx_seq_one_letter_code
_entity_poly.pdbx_strand_id
1 'polypeptide(L)'
;MMKTVIRDKRKIEETIINLNEYKKEALHKTWVKVNGDFGQIFAELLPGSFAKLDPPEGKDITDGLEVKVSLGKVWKQSLTELSGGQRYVPARCPVRRFTC
;
A
#
# COMPACT_ATOMS: atom_id res chain seq x y z
N MET A 1 21.94 38.96 -23.51
CA MET A 1 20.60 38.34 -23.30
C MET A 1 20.65 36.85 -23.04
N MET A 2 21.30 35.99 -23.83
CA MET A 2 21.25 34.52 -23.58
C MET A 2 21.88 34.05 -22.26
N LYS A 3 22.92 34.73 -21.74
CA LYS A 3 23.60 34.34 -20.49
C LYS A 3 22.71 34.46 -19.24
N THR A 4 21.77 35.41 -19.21
CA THR A 4 20.82 35.57 -18.10
C THR A 4 19.75 34.49 -18.16
N VAL A 5 19.19 34.20 -19.34
CA VAL A 5 18.19 33.13 -19.53
C VAL A 5 18.73 31.76 -19.11
N ILE A 6 19.98 31.44 -19.43
CA ILE A 6 20.61 30.17 -19.02
C ILE A 6 20.83 30.10 -17.50
N ARG A 7 21.18 31.22 -16.85
CA ARG A 7 21.30 31.29 -15.39
C ARG A 7 19.95 31.10 -14.70
N ASP A 8 18.91 31.73 -15.21
CA ASP A 8 17.57 31.64 -14.63
C ASP A 8 16.99 30.24 -14.82
N LYS A 9 17.22 29.61 -15.97
CA LYS A 9 16.88 28.20 -16.20
C LYS A 9 17.51 27.28 -15.14
N ARG A 10 18.81 27.42 -14.89
CA ARG A 10 19.51 26.61 -13.88
C ARG A 10 18.95 26.81 -12.47
N LYS A 11 18.66 28.05 -12.08
CA LYS A 11 18.04 28.32 -10.77
C LYS A 11 16.68 27.66 -10.62
N ILE A 12 15.87 27.66 -11.68
CA ILE A 12 14.56 27.00 -11.67
C ILE A 12 14.75 25.48 -11.53
N GLU A 13 15.69 24.89 -12.29
CA GLU A 13 16.02 23.46 -12.20
C GLU A 13 16.51 23.07 -10.79
N GLU A 14 17.43 23.84 -10.19
CA GLU A 14 17.89 23.63 -8.81
C GLU A 14 16.75 23.72 -7.80
N THR A 15 15.85 24.69 -7.97
CA THR A 15 14.69 24.86 -7.07
C THR A 15 13.74 23.68 -7.17
N ILE A 16 13.51 23.15 -8.38
CA ILE A 16 12.67 21.95 -8.60
C ILE A 16 13.29 20.73 -7.91
N ILE A 17 14.61 20.55 -8.01
CA ILE A 17 15.32 19.43 -7.35
C ILE A 17 15.15 19.53 -5.84
N ASN A 18 15.42 20.70 -5.26
CA ASN A 18 15.26 20.92 -3.82
C ASN A 18 13.82 20.63 -3.37
N LEU A 19 12.81 21.12 -4.09
CA LEU A 19 11.41 20.85 -3.78
C LEU A 19 11.07 19.35 -3.81
N ASN A 20 11.60 18.61 -4.78
CA ASN A 20 11.40 17.17 -4.88
C ASN A 20 12.02 16.42 -3.69
N GLU A 21 13.19 16.84 -3.22
CA GLU A 21 13.83 16.25 -2.04
C GLU A 21 13.00 16.49 -0.77
N TYR A 22 12.54 17.73 -0.54
CA TYR A 22 11.66 18.03 0.59
C TYR A 22 10.37 17.21 0.56
N LYS A 23 9.77 17.04 -0.62
CA LYS A 23 8.57 16.21 -0.79
C LYS A 23 8.85 14.75 -0.44
N LYS A 24 9.96 14.18 -0.90
CA LYS A 24 10.36 12.79 -0.60
C LYS A 24 10.62 12.60 0.89
N GLU A 25 11.33 13.52 1.52
CA GLU A 25 11.62 13.44 2.96
C GLU A 25 10.35 13.54 3.80
N ALA A 26 9.46 14.48 3.45
CA ALA A 26 8.16 14.61 4.10
C ALA A 26 7.37 13.31 3.98
N LEU A 27 7.23 12.76 2.76
CA LEU A 27 6.53 11.49 2.52
C LEU A 27 7.13 10.34 3.32
N HIS A 28 8.45 10.22 3.39
CA HIS A 28 9.13 9.18 4.16
C HIS A 28 8.82 9.31 5.66
N LYS A 29 8.87 10.53 6.21
CA LYS A 29 8.50 10.79 7.62
C LYS A 29 7.05 10.42 7.91
N THR A 30 6.11 10.79 7.04
CA THR A 30 4.69 10.44 7.22
C THR A 30 4.48 8.94 7.11
N TRP A 31 5.12 8.29 6.15
CA TRP A 31 5.02 6.84 5.96
C TRP A 31 5.50 6.06 7.18
N VAL A 32 6.65 6.42 7.75
CA VAL A 32 7.19 5.75 8.97
C VAL A 32 6.20 5.86 10.13
N LYS A 33 5.61 7.05 10.35
CA LYS A 33 4.61 7.25 11.41
C LYS A 33 3.35 6.43 11.16
N VAL A 34 2.75 6.59 9.98
CA VAL A 34 1.51 5.88 9.63
C VAL A 34 1.71 4.38 9.66
N ASN A 35 2.85 3.86 9.22
CA ASN A 35 3.15 2.43 9.27
C ASN A 35 3.23 1.89 10.71
N GLY A 36 3.84 2.64 11.62
CA GLY A 36 3.90 2.30 13.05
C GLY A 36 2.51 2.29 13.69
N ASP A 37 1.76 3.37 13.50
CA ASP A 37 0.40 3.52 14.06
C ASP A 37 -0.54 2.46 13.47
N PHE A 38 -0.43 2.18 12.17
CA PHE A 38 -1.22 1.17 11.49
C PHE A 38 -0.97 -0.24 12.04
N GLY A 39 0.30 -0.59 12.31
CA GLY A 39 0.64 -1.85 12.96
C GLY A 39 0.06 -1.97 14.37
N GLN A 40 0.09 -0.88 15.16
CA GLN A 40 -0.47 -0.85 16.51
C GLN A 40 -1.99 -1.01 16.51
N ILE A 41 -2.71 -0.26 15.66
CA ILE A 41 -4.17 -0.37 15.53
C ILE A 41 -4.57 -1.81 15.15
N PHE A 42 -3.84 -2.45 14.24
CA PHE A 42 -4.13 -3.84 13.85
C PHE A 42 -3.85 -4.84 14.97
N ALA A 43 -2.76 -4.64 15.73
CA ALA A 43 -2.44 -5.49 16.87
C ALA A 43 -3.50 -5.40 17.99
N GLU A 44 -4.05 -4.20 18.22
CA GLU A 44 -5.14 -3.98 19.18
C GLU A 44 -6.47 -4.61 18.72
N LEU A 45 -6.81 -4.48 17.44
CA LEU A 45 -8.06 -5.02 16.90
C LEU A 45 -8.04 -6.55 16.76
N LEU A 46 -6.90 -7.12 16.38
CA LEU A 46 -6.75 -8.53 16.07
C LEU A 46 -5.46 -9.06 16.72
N PRO A 47 -5.54 -9.62 17.94
CA PRO A 47 -4.37 -10.16 18.64
C PRO A 47 -3.74 -11.28 17.80
N GLY A 48 -2.42 -11.21 17.59
CA GLY A 48 -1.70 -12.16 16.75
C GLY A 48 -1.72 -11.84 15.25
N SER A 49 -2.16 -10.65 14.87
CA SER A 49 -2.00 -10.11 13.52
C SER A 49 -0.96 -8.98 13.48
N PHE A 50 -0.29 -8.81 12.34
CA PHE A 50 0.61 -7.69 12.08
C PHE A 50 0.32 -7.09 10.73
N ALA A 51 0.19 -5.78 10.65
CA ALA A 51 -0.02 -5.06 9.40
C ALA A 51 1.11 -4.09 9.13
N LYS A 52 1.49 -3.93 7.86
CA LYS A 52 2.52 -3.00 7.40
C LYS A 52 2.17 -2.39 6.04
N LEU A 53 2.65 -1.18 5.82
CA LEU A 53 2.62 -0.47 4.54
C LEU A 53 3.98 -0.59 3.88
N ASP A 54 4.02 -1.20 2.70
CA ASP A 54 5.25 -1.56 2.00
C ASP A 54 5.13 -1.03 0.56
N PRO A 55 6.16 -0.39 -0.01
CA PRO A 55 6.12 0.00 -1.42
C PRO A 55 6.03 -1.26 -2.32
N PRO A 56 5.33 -1.19 -3.45
CA PRO A 56 5.28 -2.30 -4.41
C PRO A 56 6.68 -2.57 -4.99
N GLU A 57 6.93 -3.81 -5.41
CA GLU A 57 8.24 -4.21 -5.91
C GLU A 57 8.72 -3.29 -7.05
N GLY A 58 9.89 -2.68 -6.84
CA GLY A 58 10.54 -1.83 -7.83
C GLY A 58 10.00 -0.40 -7.93
N LYS A 59 9.17 0.07 -6.99
CA LYS A 59 8.72 1.47 -6.96
C LYS A 59 9.08 2.19 -5.67
N ASP A 60 9.17 3.51 -5.76
CA ASP A 60 9.37 4.39 -4.61
C ASP A 60 8.05 4.63 -3.85
N ILE A 61 8.16 5.15 -2.62
CA ILE A 61 7.03 5.61 -1.80
C ILE A 61 6.15 6.63 -2.55
N THR A 62 6.71 7.31 -3.54
CA THR A 62 6.00 8.29 -4.38
C THR A 62 4.99 7.68 -5.34
N ASP A 63 5.13 6.40 -5.68
CA ASP A 63 4.34 5.73 -6.71
C ASP A 63 3.18 4.91 -6.15
N GLY A 64 3.15 4.72 -4.83
CA GLY A 64 2.10 4.01 -4.12
C GLY A 64 2.61 3.17 -2.97
N LEU A 65 1.70 2.79 -2.07
CA LEU A 65 1.97 1.92 -0.93
C LEU A 65 0.95 0.78 -0.95
N GLU A 66 1.42 -0.44 -0.71
CA GLU A 66 0.59 -1.62 -0.59
C GLU A 66 0.45 -2.03 0.87
N VAL A 67 -0.75 -2.46 1.25
CA VAL A 67 -1.04 -2.94 2.60
C VAL A 67 -0.75 -4.43 2.67
N LYS A 68 0.20 -4.85 3.50
CA LYS A 68 0.49 -6.25 3.79
C LYS A 68 0.02 -6.56 5.20
N VAL A 69 -0.87 -7.53 5.35
CA VAL A 69 -1.38 -7.97 6.66
C VAL A 69 -1.01 -9.44 6.85
N SER A 70 -0.50 -9.77 8.02
CA SER A 70 -0.24 -11.15 8.44
C SER A 70 -1.16 -11.52 9.59
N LEU A 71 -1.70 -12.74 9.51
CA LEU A 71 -2.43 -13.36 10.62
C LEU A 71 -1.63 -14.60 11.03
N GLY A 72 -1.02 -14.56 12.21
CA GLY A 72 -0.13 -15.62 12.69
C GLY A 72 1.10 -15.79 11.80
N LYS A 73 1.12 -16.86 10.97
CA LYS A 73 2.28 -17.24 10.14
C LYS A 73 2.14 -16.91 8.65
N VAL A 74 0.97 -16.42 8.21
CA VAL A 74 0.68 -16.21 6.78
C VAL A 74 0.61 -14.72 6.48
N TRP A 75 1.45 -14.26 5.55
CA TRP A 75 1.39 -12.90 5.00
C TRP A 75 0.44 -12.86 3.80
N LYS A 76 -0.48 -11.91 3.81
CA LYS A 76 -1.45 -11.68 2.74
C LYS A 76 -1.30 -10.25 2.21
N GLN A 77 -1.55 -10.09 0.91
CA GLN A 77 -1.42 -8.83 0.21
C GLN A 77 -2.67 -7.93 0.33
N SER A 78 -3.76 -8.39 0.95
CA SER A 78 -5.01 -7.60 1.04
C SER A 78 -5.95 -8.06 2.16
N LEU A 79 -6.68 -7.09 2.75
CA LEU A 79 -7.78 -7.32 3.71
C LEU A 79 -8.97 -8.07 3.11
N THR A 80 -9.18 -7.98 1.79
CA THR A 80 -10.28 -8.63 1.06
C THR A 80 -10.26 -10.16 1.18
N GLU A 81 -9.10 -10.75 1.49
CA GLU A 81 -8.97 -12.19 1.71
C GLU A 81 -9.30 -12.64 3.16
N LEU A 82 -9.57 -11.69 4.05
CA LEU A 82 -9.94 -11.96 5.45
C LEU A 82 -11.45 -12.11 5.62
N SER A 83 -12.26 -11.54 4.72
CA SER A 83 -13.73 -11.73 4.70
C SER A 83 -14.13 -13.05 4.02
N GLY A 84 -13.50 -14.16 4.43
CA GLY A 84 -13.79 -15.52 3.97
C GLY A 84 -15.16 -16.07 4.40
N GLY A 85 -16.16 -15.21 4.58
CA GLY A 85 -17.54 -15.59 4.92
C GLY A 85 -18.42 -15.96 3.72
N GLN A 86 -17.90 -16.00 2.50
CA GLN A 86 -18.71 -16.31 1.30
C GLN A 86 -17.95 -17.10 0.23
N ARG A 87 -17.57 -18.35 0.53
CA ARG A 87 -17.40 -19.42 -0.48
C ARG A 87 -17.71 -20.81 0.10
N TYR A 88 -18.78 -20.92 0.89
CA TYR A 88 -19.54 -22.16 0.98
C TYR A 88 -20.45 -22.13 -0.27
N VAL A 89 -20.46 -23.02 -1.26
CA VAL A 89 -20.36 -24.49 -1.28
C VAL A 89 -20.17 -24.94 -2.76
N PRO A 90 -19.25 -25.84 -3.15
CA PRO A 90 -19.37 -26.59 -4.39
C PRO A 90 -20.19 -27.86 -4.14
N ALA A 91 -21.49 -27.72 -3.88
CA ALA A 91 -22.41 -28.86 -3.88
C ALA A 91 -23.08 -28.83 -5.24
N ARG A 92 -22.42 -29.53 -6.16
CA ARG A 92 -23.02 -30.36 -7.19
C ARG A 92 -24.50 -30.63 -6.89
N CYS A 93 -25.41 -29.83 -7.46
CA CYS A 93 -26.80 -30.24 -7.66
C CYS A 93 -26.76 -31.27 -8.80
N PRO A 94 -26.97 -32.58 -8.56
CA PRO A 94 -27.39 -33.42 -9.66
C PRO A 94 -28.84 -33.02 -9.93
N VAL A 95 -29.08 -32.51 -11.13
CA VAL A 95 -30.43 -32.34 -11.69
C VAL A 95 -31.08 -33.73 -11.70
N ARG A 96 -31.75 -34.10 -10.61
CA ARG A 96 -32.62 -35.28 -10.58
C ARG A 96 -33.93 -34.87 -11.25
N ARG A 97 -34.13 -35.45 -12.44
CA ARG A 97 -35.40 -35.58 -13.14
C ARG A 97 -36.54 -35.78 -12.14
N PHE A 98 -37.55 -34.92 -12.19
CA PHE A 98 -38.89 -35.26 -11.76
C PHE A 98 -39.64 -35.80 -12.98
N THR A 99 -39.84 -37.11 -13.01
CA THR A 99 -40.95 -37.77 -13.69
C THR A 99 -41.86 -38.29 -12.58
N CYS A 100 -43.05 -37.69 -12.46
CA CYS A 100 -44.32 -38.34 -12.11
C CYS A 100 -45.43 -37.35 -12.45
#